data_AF-A0A2A4ZJJ9-F1
#
_entry.id   AF-A0A2A4ZJJ9-F1
#
_cell.length_a   1.000
_cell.length_b   1.000
_cell.length_c   1.000
_cell.angle_alpha   90.00
_cell.angle_beta   90.00
_cell.angle_gamma   90.00
#
_symmetry.space_group_name_H-M   'P 1'
#
loop_
_entity.id
_entity.type
_entity.pdbx_description
1 polymer ?
#
loop_
_entity_poly.entity_id
_entity_poly.type
_entity_poly.pdbx_seq_one_letter_code
_entity_poly.pdbx_strand_id
1 'polypeptide(L)'
;MVSIPPAAAPAQRPKPVGKRRFATLRTIFALVLREMSTRYGRTPGGYLWGVLEPLATVIFLSLGFSLVLRSPSLGTSFLLFYATGYLPFNFYQVLSGSIASALSFSKPLLKYPAVTWLDAVMARFLLNSLTNILIAALLFTGILAAIGNRSALDLPAIVLAIGLAMIFGLAVGVLNCVLMGLYPVWKMTWGIVTRPLFLASGVLFLYDDLPPMAQQVLWYNPLIHITGLTRTGFFSTYNPAYISVIYVLVVSLIVLTLGLVLMGRYHRVILNR
;
A
#
# COMPACT_ATOMS: atom_id res chain seq x y z
N MET A 1 36.63 15.17 51.45
CA MET A 1 37.25 15.13 50.10
C MET A 1 36.27 14.45 49.16
N VAL A 2 35.56 15.24 48.35
CA VAL A 2 34.61 14.71 47.35
C VAL A 2 35.42 14.32 46.11
N SER A 3 35.47 13.03 45.78
CA SER A 3 36.18 12.53 44.61
C SER A 3 35.44 12.93 43.34
N ILE A 4 36.09 13.74 42.50
CA ILE A 4 35.62 14.08 41.15
C ILE A 4 35.67 12.78 40.31
N PRO A 5 34.57 12.35 39.68
CA PRO A 5 34.60 11.19 38.79
C PRO A 5 35.55 11.46 37.60
N PRO A 6 36.34 10.47 37.16
CA PRO A 6 37.31 10.64 36.09
C PRO A 6 36.61 11.10 34.80
N ALA A 7 37.24 12.04 34.10
CA ALA A 7 36.75 12.58 32.84
C ALA A 7 36.46 11.46 31.83
N ALA A 8 35.25 11.47 31.26
CA ALA A 8 34.83 10.50 30.27
C ALA A 8 35.81 10.49 29.08
N ALA A 9 36.23 9.30 28.67
CA ALA A 9 37.16 9.13 27.56
C ALA A 9 36.63 9.84 26.29
N PRO A 10 37.49 10.52 25.52
CA PRO A 10 37.07 11.24 24.33
C PRO A 10 36.40 10.29 23.33
N ALA A 11 35.26 10.71 22.78
CA ALA A 11 34.50 9.94 21.81
C ALA A 11 35.40 9.52 20.64
N GLN A 12 35.62 8.21 20.49
CA GLN A 12 36.45 7.66 19.43
C GLN A 12 35.89 8.06 18.06
N ARG A 13 36.74 8.61 17.19
CA ARG A 13 36.36 8.96 15.81
C ARG A 13 35.82 7.70 15.11
N PRO A 14 34.64 7.76 14.45
CA PRO A 14 34.10 6.61 13.76
C PRO A 14 35.09 6.14 12.69
N LYS A 15 35.56 4.90 12.79
CA LYS A 15 36.41 4.27 11.77
C LYS A 15 35.67 4.31 10.43
N PRO A 16 36.30 4.76 9.33
CA PRO A 16 35.69 4.72 8.01
C PRO A 16 35.47 3.24 7.63
N VAL A 17 34.23 2.78 7.76
CA VAL A 17 33.85 1.42 7.37
C VAL A 17 33.89 1.39 5.84
N GLY A 18 34.87 0.69 5.27
CA GLY A 18 34.96 0.48 3.82
C GLY A 18 33.63 -0.01 3.24
N LYS A 19 33.33 0.37 1.99
CA LYS A 19 32.07 0.03 1.29
C LYS A 19 31.78 -1.47 1.40
N ARG A 20 30.96 -1.87 2.39
CA ARG A 20 30.58 -3.26 2.60
C ARG A 20 29.66 -3.68 1.44
N ARG A 21 30.12 -4.61 0.61
CA ARG A 21 29.30 -5.27 -0.43
C ARG A 21 28.02 -5.80 0.23
N PHE A 22 26.85 -5.56 -0.38
CA PHE A 22 25.51 -5.96 0.13
C PHE A 22 25.04 -5.31 1.45
N ALA A 23 25.64 -4.20 1.89
CA ALA A 23 25.17 -3.49 3.10
C ALA A 23 23.68 -3.15 3.02
N THR A 24 23.22 -2.59 1.89
CA THR A 24 21.83 -2.20 1.63
C THR A 24 20.87 -3.39 1.77
N LEU A 25 21.13 -4.52 1.09
CA LEU A 25 20.25 -5.70 1.17
C LEU A 25 20.17 -6.28 2.58
N ARG A 26 21.31 -6.32 3.29
CA ARG A 26 21.37 -6.84 4.66
C ARG A 26 20.62 -5.93 5.63
N THR A 27 20.71 -4.61 5.43
CA THR A 27 19.96 -3.61 6.20
C THR A 27 18.46 -3.73 5.92
N ILE A 28 18.05 -3.82 4.64
CA ILE A 28 16.65 -4.02 4.25
C ILE A 28 16.09 -5.29 4.90
N PHE A 29 16.80 -6.42 4.80
CA PHE A 29 16.36 -7.67 5.40
C PHE A 29 16.23 -7.58 6.93
N ALA A 30 17.18 -6.93 7.60
CA ALA A 30 17.11 -6.70 9.04
C ALA A 30 15.91 -5.80 9.42
N LEU A 31 15.62 -4.77 8.62
CA LEU A 31 14.46 -3.90 8.81
C LEU A 31 13.15 -4.65 8.59
N VAL A 32 13.08 -5.51 7.58
CA VAL A 32 11.93 -6.39 7.32
C VAL A 32 11.68 -7.32 8.51
N LEU A 33 12.71 -8.03 8.99
CA LEU A 33 12.62 -8.90 10.17
C LEU A 33 12.13 -8.14 11.41
N ARG A 34 12.67 -6.95 11.66
CA ARG A 34 12.23 -6.08 12.76
C ARG A 34 10.76 -5.72 12.61
N GLU A 35 10.32 -5.33 11.42
CA GLU A 35 8.94 -4.96 11.17
C GLU A 35 7.99 -6.15 11.33
N MET A 36 8.37 -7.34 10.82
CA MET A 36 7.61 -8.57 11.02
C MET A 36 7.46 -8.92 12.52
N SER A 37 8.56 -8.89 13.27
CA SER A 37 8.58 -9.21 14.70
C SER A 37 7.76 -8.20 15.52
N THR A 38 7.88 -6.91 15.22
CA THR A 38 7.19 -5.86 15.99
C THR A 38 5.72 -5.73 15.66
N ARG A 39 5.34 -5.89 14.38
CA ARG A 39 3.96 -5.71 13.90
C ARG A 39 3.12 -6.98 14.06
N TYR A 40 3.67 -8.14 13.74
CA TYR A 40 2.93 -9.40 13.74
C TYR A 40 3.32 -10.34 14.89
N GLY A 41 4.52 -10.18 15.48
CA GLY A 41 5.00 -11.06 16.55
C GLY A 41 4.56 -10.68 17.96
N ARG A 42 4.12 -9.43 18.20
CA ARG A 42 3.74 -8.94 19.54
C ARG A 42 2.24 -9.00 19.85
N THR A 43 1.41 -9.31 18.84
CA THR A 43 -0.05 -9.35 18.96
C THR A 43 -0.54 -10.79 18.87
N PRO A 44 -1.44 -11.25 19.76
CA PRO A 44 -2.05 -12.57 19.63
C PRO A 44 -2.80 -12.68 18.29
N GLY A 45 -2.40 -13.64 17.46
CA GLY A 45 -2.97 -13.84 16.12
C GLY A 45 -2.46 -12.90 15.02
N GLY A 46 -1.29 -12.28 15.17
CA GLY A 46 -0.78 -11.20 14.29
C GLY A 46 -1.10 -11.30 12.79
N TYR A 47 -0.59 -12.31 12.08
CA TYR A 47 -0.86 -12.44 10.63
C TYR A 47 -2.31 -12.81 10.30
N LEU A 48 -3.01 -13.49 11.20
CA LEU A 48 -4.42 -13.84 11.02
C LEU A 48 -5.27 -12.57 10.91
N TRP A 49 -5.00 -11.55 11.72
CA TRP A 49 -5.69 -10.26 11.63
C TRP A 49 -5.53 -9.58 10.27
N GLY A 50 -4.35 -9.69 9.67
CA GLY A 50 -4.10 -9.16 8.32
C GLY A 50 -4.96 -9.80 7.23
N VAL A 51 -5.41 -11.04 7.43
CA VAL A 51 -6.34 -11.75 6.52
C VAL A 51 -7.80 -11.49 6.92
N LEU A 52 -8.08 -11.51 8.22
CA LEU A 52 -9.44 -11.40 8.76
C LEU A 52 -10.06 -10.03 8.49
N GLU A 53 -9.30 -8.94 8.59
CA GLU A 53 -9.81 -7.59 8.32
C GLU A 53 -10.35 -7.41 6.88
N PRO A 54 -9.55 -7.69 5.82
CA PRO A 54 -10.06 -7.58 4.46
C PRO A 54 -11.16 -8.60 4.16
N LEU A 55 -11.07 -9.83 4.69
CA LEU A 55 -12.11 -10.84 4.54
C LEU A 55 -13.44 -10.39 5.14
N ALA A 56 -13.41 -9.91 6.38
CA ALA A 56 -14.60 -9.41 7.07
C ALA A 56 -15.21 -8.25 6.30
N THR A 57 -14.40 -7.31 5.81
CA THR A 57 -14.89 -6.17 5.03
C THR A 57 -15.62 -6.63 3.77
N VAL A 58 -15.03 -7.55 3.01
CA VAL A 58 -15.67 -8.11 1.81
C VAL A 58 -16.97 -8.84 2.15
N ILE A 59 -16.99 -9.63 3.22
CA ILE A 59 -18.21 -10.33 3.68
C ILE A 59 -19.29 -9.33 4.09
N PHE A 60 -18.95 -8.31 4.89
CA PHE A 60 -19.91 -7.29 5.33
C PHE A 60 -20.50 -6.51 4.16
N LEU A 61 -19.66 -6.09 3.20
CA LEU A 61 -20.14 -5.44 1.98
C LEU A 61 -21.07 -6.36 1.20
N SER A 62 -20.67 -7.62 1.03
CA SER A 62 -21.45 -8.59 0.25
C SER A 62 -22.80 -8.90 0.88
N LEU A 63 -22.83 -9.17 2.18
CA LEU A 63 -24.06 -9.44 2.92
C LEU A 63 -24.94 -8.18 2.95
N GLY A 64 -24.38 -7.03 3.33
CA GLY A 64 -25.12 -5.78 3.42
C GLY A 64 -25.80 -5.39 2.11
N PHE A 65 -25.08 -5.46 0.99
CA PHE A 65 -25.66 -5.14 -0.31
C PHE A 65 -26.53 -6.25 -0.89
N SER A 66 -26.30 -7.53 -0.55
CA SER A 66 -27.20 -8.62 -0.98
C SER A 66 -28.60 -8.52 -0.38
N LEU A 67 -28.77 -7.84 0.76
CA LEU A 67 -30.06 -7.59 1.38
C LEU A 67 -30.85 -6.45 0.70
N VAL A 68 -30.13 -5.54 0.03
CA VAL A 68 -30.70 -4.35 -0.60
C VAL A 68 -30.86 -4.53 -2.11
N LEU A 69 -29.89 -5.17 -2.75
CA LEU A 69 -29.81 -5.36 -4.20
C LEU A 69 -30.11 -6.82 -4.56
N ARG A 70 -30.86 -7.01 -5.65
CA ARG A 70 -31.23 -8.36 -6.13
C ARG A 70 -30.09 -9.09 -6.85
N SER A 71 -29.18 -8.35 -7.48
CA SER A 71 -28.03 -8.89 -8.21
C SER A 71 -26.87 -7.88 -8.21
N PRO A 72 -25.61 -8.34 -8.23
CA PRO A 72 -24.46 -7.45 -8.39
C PRO A 72 -24.40 -6.88 -9.82
N SER A 73 -23.71 -5.75 -10.00
CA SER A 73 -23.49 -5.14 -11.33
C SER A 73 -22.70 -6.03 -12.29
N LEU A 74 -21.85 -6.92 -11.76
CA LEU A 74 -21.04 -7.86 -12.55
C LEU A 74 -21.01 -9.25 -11.90
N GLY A 75 -21.19 -10.26 -12.75
CA GLY A 75 -21.17 -11.67 -12.37
C GLY A 75 -22.39 -12.10 -11.55
N THR A 76 -22.26 -13.26 -10.89
CA THR A 76 -23.35 -13.89 -10.12
C THR A 76 -23.12 -13.87 -8.62
N SER A 77 -21.96 -13.38 -8.16
CA SER A 77 -21.58 -13.40 -6.74
C SER A 77 -21.19 -12.00 -6.26
N PHE A 78 -21.95 -11.49 -5.28
CA PHE A 78 -21.59 -10.27 -4.55
C PHE A 78 -20.21 -10.37 -3.91
N LEU A 79 -19.84 -11.57 -3.41
CA LEU A 79 -18.56 -11.81 -2.76
C LEU A 79 -17.38 -11.56 -3.71
N LEU A 80 -17.45 -12.10 -4.92
CA LEU A 80 -16.41 -11.89 -5.93
C LEU A 80 -16.40 -10.44 -6.44
N PHE A 81 -17.58 -9.84 -6.64
CA PHE A 81 -17.70 -8.45 -7.08
C PHE A 81 -17.04 -7.46 -6.10
N TYR A 82 -17.36 -7.56 -4.81
CA TYR A 82 -16.77 -6.68 -3.80
C TYR A 82 -15.31 -7.03 -3.51
N ALA A 83 -14.90 -8.29 -3.59
CA ALA A 83 -13.49 -8.66 -3.45
C ALA A 83 -12.61 -8.05 -4.53
N THR A 84 -13.04 -8.12 -5.80
CA THR A 84 -12.29 -7.59 -6.95
C THR A 84 -12.21 -6.06 -6.96
N GLY A 85 -13.14 -5.35 -6.32
CA GLY A 85 -13.02 -3.91 -6.07
C GLY A 85 -12.21 -3.58 -4.82
N TYR A 86 -12.49 -4.24 -3.70
CA TYR A 86 -11.95 -3.90 -2.38
C TYR A 86 -10.48 -4.27 -2.23
N LEU A 87 -10.08 -5.47 -2.65
CA LEU A 87 -8.71 -5.97 -2.42
C LEU A 87 -7.63 -5.13 -3.10
N PRO A 88 -7.73 -4.73 -4.39
CA PRO A 88 -6.71 -3.85 -4.98
C PRO A 88 -6.67 -2.46 -4.32
N PHE A 89 -7.82 -1.92 -3.91
CA PHE A 89 -7.86 -0.66 -3.16
C PHE A 89 -7.18 -0.81 -1.78
N ASN A 90 -7.52 -1.85 -1.03
CA ASN A 90 -6.95 -2.14 0.27
C ASN A 90 -5.44 -2.37 0.18
N PHE A 91 -4.98 -3.07 -0.87
CA PHE A 91 -3.56 -3.25 -1.17
C PHE A 91 -2.84 -1.89 -1.26
N TYR A 92 -3.34 -0.99 -2.12
CA TYR A 92 -2.81 0.36 -2.25
C TYR A 92 -2.82 1.11 -0.91
N GLN A 93 -3.94 1.02 -0.18
CA GLN A 93 -4.14 1.74 1.08
C GLN A 93 -3.12 1.31 2.14
N VAL A 94 -2.96 0.00 2.34
CA VAL A 94 -2.01 -0.57 3.31
C VAL A 94 -0.58 -0.24 2.91
N LEU A 95 -0.24 -0.38 1.63
CA LEU A 95 1.11 -0.12 1.14
C LEU A 95 1.49 1.36 1.29
N SER A 96 0.64 2.27 0.81
CA SER A 96 0.86 3.72 0.88
C SER A 96 0.97 4.20 2.33
N GLY A 97 0.11 3.72 3.24
CA GLY A 97 0.11 4.09 4.65
C GLY A 97 1.34 3.58 5.41
N SER A 98 1.77 2.34 5.11
CA SER A 98 3.01 1.80 5.66
C SER A 98 4.22 2.64 5.23
N ILE A 99 4.33 2.96 3.94
CA ILE A 99 5.45 3.75 3.41
C ILE A 99 5.42 5.19 3.94
N ALA A 100 4.24 5.81 4.06
CA ALA A 100 4.10 7.16 4.61
C ALA A 100 4.63 7.27 6.06
N SER A 101 4.60 6.20 6.83
CA SER A 101 5.12 6.15 8.20
C SER A 101 6.56 5.63 8.33
N ALA A 102 7.25 5.35 7.21
CA ALA A 102 8.56 4.70 7.18
C ALA A 102 9.63 5.44 8.01
N LEU A 103 9.71 6.76 7.86
CA LEU A 103 10.69 7.57 8.59
C LEU A 103 10.42 7.59 10.09
N SER A 104 9.18 7.80 10.50
CA SER A 104 8.80 7.82 11.92
C SER A 104 9.03 6.48 12.61
N PHE A 105 8.77 5.37 11.93
CA PHE A 105 8.93 4.03 12.49
C PHE A 105 10.40 3.61 12.58
N SER A 106 11.20 3.95 11.57
CA SER A 106 12.62 3.60 11.50
C SER A 106 13.53 4.67 12.11
N LYS A 107 12.99 5.77 12.66
CA LYS A 107 13.74 6.90 13.24
C LYS A 107 14.89 6.49 14.18
N PRO A 108 14.72 5.52 15.11
CA PRO A 108 15.83 5.11 15.99
C PRO A 108 17.00 4.46 15.24
N LEU A 109 16.73 3.76 14.14
CA LEU A 109 17.75 3.09 13.34
C LEU A 109 18.42 4.02 12.33
N LEU A 110 17.69 5.05 11.87
CA LEU A 110 18.21 6.07 10.95
C LEU A 110 19.26 6.99 11.60
N LYS A 111 19.44 6.92 12.92
CA LYS A 111 20.56 7.57 13.62
C LYS A 111 21.91 6.88 13.34
N TYR A 112 21.90 5.61 12.91
CA TYR A 112 23.12 4.92 12.52
C TYR A 112 23.47 5.25 11.07
N PRO A 113 24.71 5.69 10.78
CA PRO A 113 25.12 6.12 9.44
C PRO A 113 25.10 5.00 8.37
N ALA A 114 24.89 3.75 8.78
CA ALA A 114 24.78 2.60 7.87
C ALA A 114 23.36 2.40 7.30
N VAL A 115 22.32 3.07 7.84
CA VAL A 115 20.92 2.88 7.41
C VAL A 115 20.45 4.14 6.70
N THR A 116 20.07 4.00 5.44
CA THR A 116 19.50 5.11 4.66
C THR A 116 17.98 5.16 4.78
N TRP A 117 17.39 6.32 4.53
CA TRP A 117 15.93 6.45 4.46
C TRP A 117 15.33 5.62 3.33
N LEU A 118 16.09 5.40 2.25
CA LEU A 118 15.69 4.54 1.13
C LEU A 118 15.58 3.08 1.58
N ASP A 119 16.51 2.59 2.40
CA ASP A 119 16.43 1.23 2.97
C ASP A 119 15.15 1.03 3.79
N ALA A 120 14.75 2.04 4.57
CA ALA A 120 13.52 2.01 5.36
C ALA A 120 12.26 1.97 4.50
N VAL A 121 12.21 2.76 3.42
CA VAL A 121 11.11 2.74 2.46
C VAL A 121 11.05 1.40 1.73
N MET A 122 12.19 0.91 1.24
CA MET A 122 12.26 -0.35 0.49
C MET A 122 11.91 -1.56 1.35
N ALA A 123 12.36 -1.62 2.60
CA ALA A 123 11.98 -2.68 3.54
C ALA A 123 10.46 -2.76 3.72
N ARG A 124 9.81 -1.60 3.89
CA ARG A 124 8.36 -1.50 4.03
C ARG A 124 7.62 -1.86 2.76
N PHE A 125 8.09 -1.35 1.63
CA PHE A 125 7.52 -1.67 0.34
C PHE A 125 7.56 -3.18 0.09
N LEU A 126 8.71 -3.82 0.26
CA LEU A 126 8.86 -5.26 0.03
C LEU A 126 8.01 -6.11 0.97
N LEU A 127 8.08 -5.85 2.29
CA LEU A 127 7.31 -6.60 3.26
C LEU A 127 5.81 -6.48 3.00
N ASN A 128 5.30 -5.24 2.91
CA ASN A 128 3.87 -5.02 2.75
C ASN A 128 3.38 -5.50 1.39
N SER A 129 4.16 -5.37 0.31
CA SER A 129 3.77 -5.91 -0.99
C SER A 129 3.67 -7.44 -0.96
N LEU A 130 4.68 -8.14 -0.45
CA LEU A 130 4.66 -9.61 -0.36
C LEU A 130 3.51 -10.11 0.52
N THR A 131 3.32 -9.50 1.69
CA THR A 131 2.23 -9.88 2.59
C THR A 131 0.86 -9.66 1.94
N ASN A 132 0.62 -8.51 1.30
CA ASN A 132 -0.67 -8.24 0.67
C ASN A 132 -0.89 -9.05 -0.62
N ILE A 133 0.16 -9.41 -1.36
CA ILE A 133 0.05 -10.36 -2.49
C ILE A 133 -0.43 -11.71 -1.97
N LEU A 134 0.18 -12.22 -0.89
CA LEU A 134 -0.23 -13.48 -0.29
C LEU A 134 -1.66 -13.44 0.24
N ILE A 135 -2.05 -12.36 0.92
CA ILE A 135 -3.42 -12.16 1.40
C ILE A 135 -4.40 -12.13 0.22
N ALA A 136 -4.12 -11.34 -0.82
CA ALA A 136 -4.98 -11.26 -2.01
C ALA A 136 -5.10 -12.63 -2.70
N ALA A 137 -3.99 -13.34 -2.89
CA ALA A 137 -3.99 -14.68 -3.47
C ALA A 137 -4.83 -15.67 -2.63
N LEU A 138 -4.66 -15.67 -1.31
CA LEU A 138 -5.42 -16.52 -0.40
C LEU A 138 -6.93 -16.19 -0.45
N LEU A 139 -7.29 -14.91 -0.43
CA LEU A 139 -8.69 -14.49 -0.44
C LEU A 139 -9.35 -14.76 -1.79
N PHE A 140 -8.69 -14.42 -2.91
CA PHE A 140 -9.25 -14.70 -4.23
C PHE A 140 -9.41 -16.20 -4.47
N THR A 141 -8.40 -17.02 -4.15
CA THR A 141 -8.50 -18.48 -4.29
C THR A 141 -9.59 -19.07 -3.39
N GLY A 142 -9.67 -18.63 -2.12
CA GLY A 142 -10.71 -19.06 -1.19
C GLY A 142 -12.12 -18.67 -1.64
N ILE A 143 -12.30 -17.44 -2.14
CA ILE A 143 -13.59 -16.96 -2.67
C ILE A 143 -13.98 -17.75 -3.91
N LEU A 144 -13.07 -17.94 -4.88
CA LEU A 144 -13.34 -18.71 -6.09
C LEU A 144 -13.72 -20.16 -5.78
N ALA A 145 -13.05 -20.79 -4.82
CA ALA A 145 -13.37 -22.12 -4.34
C ALA A 145 -14.77 -22.16 -3.69
N ALA A 146 -15.10 -21.19 -2.84
CA ALA A 146 -16.38 -21.13 -2.14
C ALA A 146 -17.58 -20.94 -3.07
N ILE A 147 -17.43 -20.16 -4.14
CA ILE A 147 -18.50 -19.92 -5.11
C ILE A 147 -18.55 -20.96 -6.24
N GLY A 148 -17.60 -21.91 -6.28
CA GLY A 148 -17.51 -22.92 -7.33
C GLY A 148 -17.25 -22.37 -8.73
N ASN A 149 -16.75 -21.13 -8.84
CA ASN A 149 -16.57 -20.46 -10.13
C ASN A 149 -15.33 -21.02 -10.84
N ARG A 150 -15.54 -21.62 -12.01
CA ARG A 150 -14.48 -22.15 -12.90
C ARG A 150 -14.18 -21.25 -14.09
N SER A 151 -14.59 -19.98 -14.04
CA SER A 151 -14.33 -19.01 -15.11
C SER A 151 -12.84 -18.92 -15.40
N ALA A 152 -12.49 -18.81 -16.69
CA ALA A 152 -11.12 -18.57 -17.11
C ALA A 152 -10.67 -17.20 -16.56
N LEU A 153 -9.65 -17.22 -15.70
CA LEU A 153 -9.04 -16.02 -15.16
C LEU A 153 -7.99 -15.49 -16.13
N ASP A 154 -8.01 -14.19 -16.37
CA ASP A 154 -6.92 -13.49 -17.05
C ASP A 154 -5.88 -13.07 -16.00
N LEU A 155 -4.97 -14.00 -15.69
CA LEU A 155 -3.86 -13.79 -14.77
C LEU A 155 -3.00 -12.58 -15.15
N PRO A 156 -2.61 -12.37 -16.43
CA PRO A 156 -1.92 -11.17 -16.86
C PRO A 156 -2.58 -9.87 -16.42
N ALA A 157 -3.90 -9.73 -16.58
CA ALA A 157 -4.62 -8.53 -16.14
C ALA A 157 -4.57 -8.34 -14.62
N ILE A 158 -4.74 -9.42 -13.84
CA ILE A 158 -4.67 -9.37 -12.37
C ILE A 158 -3.26 -8.96 -11.89
N VAL A 159 -2.22 -9.58 -12.46
CA VAL A 159 -0.82 -9.27 -12.11
C VAL A 159 -0.50 -7.82 -12.48
N LEU A 160 -0.94 -7.35 -13.63
CA LEU A 160 -0.76 -5.96 -14.04
C LEU A 160 -1.48 -5.00 -13.09
N ALA A 161 -2.72 -5.28 -12.69
CA ALA A 161 -3.46 -4.45 -11.74
C ALA A 161 -2.76 -4.37 -10.37
N ILE A 162 -2.28 -5.50 -9.84
CA ILE A 162 -1.51 -5.52 -8.58
C ILE A 162 -0.20 -4.74 -8.74
N GLY A 163 0.50 -4.89 -9.87
CA GLY A 163 1.71 -4.12 -10.17
C GLY A 163 1.47 -2.61 -10.21
N LEU A 164 0.37 -2.18 -10.82
CA LEU A 164 -0.04 -0.77 -10.82
C LEU A 164 -0.39 -0.28 -9.41
N ALA A 165 -1.11 -1.08 -8.61
CA ALA A 165 -1.41 -0.76 -7.22
C ALA A 165 -0.13 -0.62 -6.37
N MET A 166 0.88 -1.48 -6.61
CA MET A 166 2.18 -1.41 -5.96
C MET A 166 2.92 -0.13 -6.29
N ILE A 167 3.03 0.22 -7.59
CA ILE A 167 3.75 1.42 -8.04
C ILE A 167 3.03 2.69 -7.55
N PHE A 168 1.71 2.74 -7.68
CA PHE A 168 0.92 3.89 -7.21
C PHE A 168 0.95 4.02 -5.69
N GLY A 169 0.88 2.91 -4.95
CA GLY A 169 1.00 2.88 -3.49
C GLY A 169 2.38 3.33 -3.01
N LEU A 170 3.45 2.93 -3.69
CA LEU A 170 4.81 3.43 -3.45
C LEU A 170 4.91 4.93 -3.70
N ALA A 171 4.40 5.41 -4.85
CA ALA A 171 4.42 6.81 -5.23
C ALA A 171 3.77 7.70 -4.17
N VAL A 172 2.50 7.41 -3.85
CA VAL A 172 1.72 8.17 -2.87
C VAL A 172 2.30 8.02 -1.47
N GLY A 173 2.76 6.83 -1.10
CA GLY A 173 3.40 6.58 0.19
C GLY A 173 4.67 7.40 0.41
N VAL A 174 5.56 7.48 -0.58
CA VAL A 174 6.79 8.28 -0.49
C VAL A 174 6.48 9.76 -0.39
N LEU A 175 5.56 10.27 -1.23
CA LEU A 175 5.15 11.68 -1.17
C LEU A 175 4.56 12.02 0.21
N ASN A 176 3.64 11.19 0.70
CA ASN A 176 3.05 11.38 2.02
C ASN A 176 4.06 11.27 3.16
N CYS A 177 5.11 10.45 3.01
CA CYS A 177 6.15 10.36 4.02
C CYS A 177 6.84 11.71 4.26
N VAL A 178 7.17 12.44 3.19
CA VAL A 178 7.71 13.80 3.30
C VAL A 178 6.69 14.74 3.90
N LEU A 179 5.48 14.79 3.32
CA LEU A 179 4.49 15.79 3.68
C LEU A 179 4.04 15.66 5.14
N MET A 180 3.84 14.43 5.62
CA MET A 180 3.54 14.16 7.04
C MET A 180 4.72 14.49 7.96
N GLY A 181 5.96 14.29 7.51
CA GLY A 181 7.16 14.64 8.26
C GLY A 181 7.37 16.16 8.40
N LEU A 182 7.00 16.92 7.37
CA LEU A 182 7.11 18.38 7.36
C LEU A 182 5.91 19.08 8.01
N TYR A 183 4.70 18.57 7.78
CA TYR A 183 3.44 19.19 8.18
C TYR A 183 2.60 18.18 8.97
N PRO A 184 2.59 18.25 10.32
CA PRO A 184 1.78 17.34 11.15
C PRO A 184 0.28 17.34 10.77
N VAL A 185 -0.25 18.50 10.35
CA VAL A 185 -1.64 18.67 9.89
C VAL A 185 -1.96 17.80 8.68
N TRP A 186 -0.98 17.54 7.80
CA TRP A 186 -1.16 16.75 6.59
C TRP A 186 -1.65 15.33 6.88
N LYS A 187 -1.24 14.74 8.02
CA LYS A 187 -1.71 13.42 8.44
C LYS A 187 -3.24 13.39 8.63
N MET A 188 -3.80 14.44 9.21
CA MET A 188 -5.25 14.57 9.39
C MET A 188 -5.96 14.82 8.06
N THR A 189 -5.43 15.75 7.24
CA THR A 189 -5.96 16.06 5.91
C THR A 189 -6.01 14.81 5.02
N TRP A 190 -4.93 14.03 4.99
CA TRP A 190 -4.87 12.79 4.22
C TRP A 190 -5.90 11.76 4.71
N GLY A 191 -6.06 11.61 6.03
CA GLY A 191 -7.08 10.75 6.61
C GLY A 191 -8.51 11.11 6.19
N ILE A 192 -8.81 12.38 5.98
CA ILE A 192 -10.11 12.85 5.48
C ILE A 192 -10.24 12.54 3.98
N VAL A 193 -9.23 12.87 3.18
CA VAL A 193 -9.25 12.68 1.71
C VAL A 193 -9.35 11.20 1.31
N THR A 194 -8.73 10.31 2.07
CA THR A 194 -8.68 8.89 1.69
C THR A 194 -10.02 8.16 1.90
N ARG A 195 -10.93 8.72 2.71
CA ARG A 195 -12.25 8.10 2.96
C ARG A 195 -13.16 8.17 1.73
N PRO A 196 -13.41 9.33 1.09
CA PRO A 196 -14.11 9.40 -0.18
C PRO A 196 -13.43 8.60 -1.30
N LEU A 197 -12.10 8.45 -1.25
CA LEU A 197 -11.32 7.74 -2.25
C LEU A 197 -11.72 6.26 -2.38
N PHE A 198 -12.21 5.66 -1.28
CA PHE A 198 -12.79 4.32 -1.29
C PHE A 198 -13.98 4.21 -2.25
N LEU A 199 -14.90 5.18 -2.20
CA LEU A 199 -16.05 5.22 -3.09
C LEU A 199 -15.61 5.59 -4.50
N ALA A 200 -14.80 6.64 -4.61
CA ALA A 200 -14.32 7.17 -5.89
C ALA A 200 -13.44 6.19 -6.69
N SER A 201 -12.93 5.12 -6.08
CA SER A 201 -12.14 4.08 -6.76
C SER A 201 -13.00 2.97 -7.36
N GLY A 202 -14.33 3.07 -7.31
CA GLY A 202 -15.23 2.09 -7.91
C GLY A 202 -15.28 0.77 -7.14
N VAL A 203 -15.01 0.78 -5.82
CA VAL A 203 -15.11 -0.43 -5.00
C VAL A 203 -16.55 -0.95 -4.94
N LEU A 204 -17.52 -0.04 -4.82
CA LEU A 204 -18.94 -0.40 -4.63
C LEU A 204 -19.77 -0.48 -5.91
N PHE A 205 -19.32 0.16 -6.99
CA PHE A 205 -20.07 0.33 -8.24
C PHE A 205 -19.16 0.12 -9.45
N LEU A 206 -19.76 -0.03 -10.63
CA LEU A 206 -19.03 -0.04 -11.89
C LEU A 206 -18.89 1.36 -12.45
N TYR A 207 -17.78 1.65 -13.15
CA TYR A 207 -17.59 2.94 -13.80
C TYR A 207 -18.67 3.20 -14.86
N ASP A 208 -19.01 2.16 -15.63
CA ASP A 208 -19.95 2.25 -16.73
C ASP A 208 -21.40 2.46 -16.26
N ASP A 209 -21.72 2.12 -15.00
CA ASP A 209 -23.05 2.32 -14.39
C ASP A 209 -23.29 3.78 -13.96
N LEU A 210 -22.26 4.62 -13.97
CA LEU A 210 -22.34 5.99 -13.46
C LEU A 210 -22.90 6.97 -14.49
N PRO A 211 -23.53 8.08 -14.05
CA PRO A 211 -23.92 9.15 -14.96
C PRO A 211 -22.67 9.79 -15.62
N PRO A 212 -22.79 10.31 -16.86
CA PRO A 212 -21.65 10.85 -17.62
C PRO A 212 -20.82 11.92 -16.87
N MET A 213 -21.47 12.75 -16.06
CA MET A 213 -20.78 13.75 -15.22
C MET A 213 -19.83 13.10 -14.21
N ALA A 214 -20.26 12.04 -13.55
CA ALA A 214 -19.42 11.32 -12.58
C ALA A 214 -18.28 10.57 -13.28
N GLN A 215 -18.56 9.99 -14.46
CA GLN A 215 -17.55 9.32 -15.28
C GLN A 215 -16.40 10.26 -15.66
N GLN A 216 -16.70 11.51 -16.08
CA GLN A 216 -15.68 12.51 -16.46
C GLN A 216 -14.77 12.89 -15.29
N VAL A 217 -15.33 13.01 -14.08
CA VAL A 217 -14.54 13.36 -12.88
C VAL A 217 -13.72 12.17 -12.38
N LEU A 218 -14.35 10.99 -12.28
CA LEU A 218 -13.72 9.82 -11.68
C LEU A 218 -12.67 9.18 -12.60
N TRP A 219 -12.71 9.44 -13.91
CA TRP A 219 -11.67 8.97 -14.83
C TRP A 219 -10.26 9.41 -14.41
N TYR A 220 -10.13 10.59 -13.80
CA TYR A 220 -8.84 11.08 -13.33
C TYR A 220 -8.30 10.34 -12.10
N ASN A 221 -9.10 9.54 -11.41
CA ASN A 221 -8.64 8.75 -10.27
C ASN A 221 -7.89 7.49 -10.75
N PRO A 222 -6.57 7.35 -10.53
CA PRO A 222 -5.82 6.18 -11.00
C PRO A 222 -6.34 4.85 -10.42
N LEU A 223 -6.95 4.89 -9.23
CA LEU A 223 -7.47 3.69 -8.58
C LEU A 223 -8.68 3.09 -9.32
N ILE A 224 -9.47 3.89 -10.05
CA ILE A 224 -10.62 3.36 -10.80
C ILE A 224 -10.19 2.50 -12.00
N HIS A 225 -9.03 2.82 -12.56
CA HIS A 225 -8.39 2.04 -13.62
C HIS A 225 -7.86 0.71 -13.06
N ILE A 226 -7.27 0.75 -11.85
CA ILE A 226 -6.73 -0.44 -11.18
C ILE A 226 -7.86 -1.41 -10.77
N THR A 227 -8.95 -0.91 -10.17
CA THR A 227 -10.10 -1.75 -9.80
C THR A 227 -10.80 -2.30 -11.04
N GLY A 228 -10.95 -1.47 -12.08
CA GLY A 228 -11.44 -1.91 -13.39
C GLY A 228 -10.60 -3.05 -13.98
N LEU A 229 -9.28 -2.90 -14.00
CA LEU A 229 -8.36 -3.89 -14.57
C LEU A 229 -8.33 -5.18 -13.72
N THR A 230 -8.53 -5.06 -12.42
CA THR A 230 -8.74 -6.24 -11.57
C THR A 230 -10.00 -6.98 -12.00
N ARG A 231 -11.11 -6.27 -12.23
CA ARG A 231 -12.38 -6.88 -12.66
C ARG A 231 -12.27 -7.57 -14.03
N THR A 232 -11.55 -7.02 -15.01
CA THR A 232 -11.34 -7.69 -16.31
C THR A 232 -10.61 -9.03 -16.14
N GLY A 233 -9.74 -9.13 -15.14
CA GLY A 233 -9.05 -10.36 -14.76
C GLY A 233 -9.96 -11.50 -14.29
N PHE A 234 -11.09 -11.17 -13.65
CA PHE A 234 -12.00 -12.15 -13.05
C PHE A 234 -13.32 -12.33 -13.83
N PHE A 235 -13.74 -11.33 -14.61
CA PHE A 235 -14.98 -11.33 -15.37
C PHE A 235 -14.67 -11.23 -16.87
N SER A 236 -14.73 -12.36 -17.58
CA SER A 236 -14.44 -12.44 -19.02
C SER A 236 -15.42 -11.64 -19.90
N THR A 237 -16.62 -11.38 -19.40
CA THR A 237 -17.64 -10.56 -20.08
C THR A 237 -17.42 -9.06 -19.91
N TYR A 238 -16.50 -8.65 -19.03
CA TYR A 238 -16.25 -7.24 -18.74
C TYR A 238 -15.12 -6.70 -19.60
N ASN A 239 -15.46 -5.85 -20.58
CA ASN A 239 -14.51 -5.21 -21.49
C ASN A 239 -14.62 -3.68 -21.44
N PRO A 240 -14.03 -3.04 -20.41
CA PRO A 240 -14.12 -1.60 -20.19
C PRO A 240 -13.21 -0.81 -21.13
N ALA A 241 -13.79 0.14 -21.87
CA ALA A 241 -13.05 1.02 -22.76
C ALA A 241 -12.30 2.16 -22.04
N TYR A 242 -12.64 2.45 -20.78
CA TYR A 242 -12.10 3.61 -20.06
C TYR A 242 -10.69 3.39 -19.46
N ILE A 243 -10.24 2.14 -19.33
CA ILE A 243 -9.02 1.79 -18.62
C ILE A 243 -7.79 2.28 -19.38
N SER A 244 -6.95 3.08 -18.71
CA SER A 244 -5.67 3.54 -19.23
C SER A 244 -4.52 3.18 -18.29
N VAL A 245 -3.82 2.08 -18.61
CA VAL A 245 -2.62 1.63 -17.90
C VAL A 245 -1.51 2.68 -17.94
N ILE A 246 -1.34 3.31 -19.10
CA ILE A 246 -0.31 4.33 -19.33
C ILE A 246 -0.58 5.55 -18.43
N TYR A 247 -1.84 5.98 -18.33
CA TYR A 247 -2.22 7.09 -17.45
C TYR A 247 -1.82 6.81 -15.99
N VAL A 248 -2.16 5.63 -15.47
CA VAL A 248 -1.82 5.23 -14.10
C VAL A 248 -0.31 5.23 -13.88
N LEU A 249 0.47 4.69 -14.83
CA LEU A 249 1.93 4.68 -14.75
C LEU A 249 2.52 6.08 -14.75
N VAL A 250 2.11 6.95 -15.68
CA VAL A 250 2.62 8.32 -15.80
C VAL A 250 2.33 9.11 -14.53
N VAL A 251 1.09 9.07 -14.03
CA VAL A 251 0.73 9.74 -12.77
C VAL A 251 1.54 9.20 -11.60
N SER A 252 1.68 7.88 -11.50
CA SER A 252 2.48 7.25 -10.42
C SER A 252 3.94 7.68 -10.49
N LEU A 253 4.55 7.73 -11.67
CA LEU A 253 5.95 8.13 -11.85
C LEU A 253 6.16 9.61 -11.53
N ILE A 254 5.23 10.49 -11.91
CA ILE A 254 5.30 11.93 -11.57
C ILE A 254 5.24 12.10 -10.04
N VAL A 255 4.27 11.47 -9.38
CA VAL A 255 4.09 11.54 -7.92
C VAL A 255 5.30 10.93 -7.20
N LEU A 256 5.82 9.79 -7.66
CA LEU A 256 6.99 9.15 -7.09
C LEU A 256 8.23 10.02 -7.24
N THR A 257 8.46 10.58 -8.42
CA THR A 257 9.60 11.48 -8.69
C THR A 257 9.53 12.70 -7.76
N LEU A 258 8.37 13.33 -7.64
CA LEU A 258 8.16 14.45 -6.73
C LEU A 258 8.46 14.05 -5.27
N GLY A 259 7.94 12.91 -4.82
CA GLY A 259 8.19 12.38 -3.49
C GLY A 259 9.67 12.11 -3.22
N LEU A 260 10.39 11.52 -4.18
CA LEU A 260 11.82 11.22 -4.08
C LEU A 260 12.68 12.49 -4.06
N VAL A 261 12.37 13.48 -4.91
CA VAL A 261 13.08 14.78 -4.92
C VAL A 261 12.90 15.49 -3.58
N LEU A 262 11.67 15.53 -3.06
CA LEU A 262 11.38 16.15 -1.77
C LEU A 262 12.03 15.38 -0.60
N MET A 263 12.00 14.05 -0.61
CA MET A 263 12.72 13.22 0.36
C MET A 263 14.22 13.50 0.33
N GLY A 264 14.83 13.54 -0.86
CA GLY A 264 16.24 13.84 -1.04
C GLY A 264 16.63 15.17 -0.41
N ARG A 265 15.77 16.19 -0.56
CA ARG A 265 16.01 17.54 0.00
C ARG A 265 15.73 17.64 1.51
N TYR A 266 14.65 17.06 2.01
CA TYR A 266 14.12 17.35 3.35
C TYR A 266 14.29 16.23 4.39
N HIS A 267 14.79 15.05 4.04
CA HIS A 267 14.91 13.92 4.98
C HIS A 267 15.68 14.27 6.27
N ARG A 268 16.74 15.09 6.21
CA ARG A 268 17.52 15.49 7.39
C ARG A 268 16.72 16.39 8.34
N VAL A 269 15.91 17.29 7.78
CA VAL A 269 15.03 18.18 8.56
C VAL A 269 13.99 17.35 9.31
N ILE A 270 13.40 16.36 8.63
CA ILE A 270 12.39 15.47 9.21
C ILE A 270 12.99 14.62 10.35
N LEU A 271 14.23 14.15 10.20
CA LEU A 271 14.90 13.30 11.21
C LEU A 271 15.35 14.08 12.45
N ASN A 272 15.64 15.37 12.30
CA ASN A 272 16.16 16.22 13.38
C ASN A 272 15.06 16.97 14.17
N ARG A 273 13.81 16.97 13.68
CA ARG A 273 12.63 17.33 14.48
C ARG A 273 12.27 16.20 15.44
#